data_AF-A0A7C5C023-F1
#
_entry.id   AF-A0A7C5C023-F1
#
_cell.length_a   1.000
_cell.length_b   1.000
_cell.length_c   1.000
_cell.angle_alpha   90.00
_cell.angle_beta   90.00
_cell.angle_gamma   90.00
#
_symmetry.space_group_name_H-M   'P 1'
#
loop_
_entity.id
_entity.type
_entity.pdbx_description
1 polymer ?
#
loop_
_entity_poly.entity_id
_entity_poly.type
_entity_poly.pdbx_seq_one_letter_code
_entity_poly.pdbx_strand_id
1 'polypeptide(L)'
;MKNQKIFLSLSLVFLTGMINFVHAQEIPLMPEICNILRWLKNIMIVLSVIFIIFYGYQMMSAAGDASKTEGAKKGIIWVLIATAIILTVTSIIKMVNKDIPVCSDL
;
A
#
# COMPACT_ATOMS: atom_id res chain seq x y z
N MET A 1 -23.00 13.90 -1.52
CA MET A 1 -23.15 12.67 -0.70
C MET A 1 -23.19 11.36 -1.50
N LYS A 2 -23.59 11.32 -2.78
CA LYS A 2 -23.71 10.07 -3.57
C LYS A 2 -22.35 9.46 -3.97
N ASN A 3 -21.38 10.30 -4.34
CA ASN A 3 -20.06 9.85 -4.82
C ASN A 3 -19.15 9.36 -3.68
N GLN A 4 -19.33 9.90 -2.47
CA GLN A 4 -18.62 9.46 -1.27
C GLN A 4 -19.00 8.02 -0.86
N LYS A 5 -20.26 7.61 -1.08
CA LYS A 5 -20.75 6.26 -0.75
C LYS A 5 -20.23 5.19 -1.72
N ILE A 6 -20.11 5.54 -3.00
CA ILE A 6 -19.50 4.67 -4.04
C ILE A 6 -18.02 4.47 -3.76
N PHE A 7 -17.33 5.51 -3.32
CA PHE A 7 -15.92 5.43 -2.93
C PHE A 7 -15.70 4.55 -1.69
N LEU A 8 -16.56 4.69 -0.69
CA LEU A 8 -16.58 3.85 0.51
C LEU A 8 -16.88 2.39 0.18
N SER A 9 -17.82 2.10 -0.73
CA SER A 9 -18.12 0.72 -1.11
C SER A 9 -16.99 0.08 -1.92
N LEU A 10 -16.30 0.84 -2.77
CA LEU A 10 -15.15 0.34 -3.53
C LEU A 10 -13.97 -0.03 -2.62
N SER A 11 -13.70 0.82 -1.61
CA SER A 11 -12.70 0.55 -0.57
C SER A 11 -13.05 -0.66 0.30
N LEU A 12 -14.34 -0.84 0.63
CA LEU A 12 -14.83 -1.95 1.47
C LEU A 12 -14.78 -3.31 0.76
N VAL A 13 -15.12 -3.37 -0.53
CA VAL A 13 -14.99 -4.58 -1.37
C VAL A 13 -13.52 -5.00 -1.50
N PHE A 14 -12.60 -4.03 -1.52
CA PHE A 14 -11.17 -4.29 -1.58
C PHE A 14 -10.61 -4.81 -0.25
N LEU A 15 -11.07 -4.25 0.88
CA LEU A 15 -10.77 -4.72 2.23
C LEU A 15 -11.20 -6.18 2.45
N THR A 16 -12.38 -6.56 1.98
CA THR A 16 -12.87 -7.95 2.07
C THR A 16 -12.09 -8.92 1.20
N GLY A 17 -11.57 -8.49 0.05
CA GLY A 17 -10.66 -9.29 -0.78
C GLY A 17 -9.32 -9.60 -0.09
N MET A 18 -8.80 -8.66 0.71
CA MET A 18 -7.51 -8.79 1.42
C MET A 18 -7.56 -9.78 2.59
N ILE A 19 -8.71 -9.94 3.25
CA ILE A 19 -8.88 -10.80 4.44
C ILE A 19 -8.81 -12.29 4.07
N ASN A 20 -9.24 -12.66 2.84
CA ASN A 20 -9.19 -14.04 2.37
C ASN A 20 -7.74 -14.58 2.21
N PHE A 21 -6.74 -13.71 2.07
CA PHE A 21 -5.33 -14.10 1.93
C PHE A 21 -4.57 -14.26 3.26
N VAL A 22 -5.19 -13.90 4.40
CA VAL A 22 -4.56 -13.92 5.74
C VAL A 22 -4.54 -15.32 6.36
N HIS A 23 -5.47 -16.20 5.99
CA HIS A 23 -5.79 -17.41 6.76
C HIS A 23 -4.93 -18.66 6.47
N ALA A 24 -3.89 -18.57 5.64
CA ALA A 24 -2.99 -19.70 5.41
C ALA A 24 -1.66 -19.50 6.16
N GLN A 25 -1.66 -19.75 7.47
CA GLN A 25 -0.45 -19.81 8.29
C GLN A 25 -0.42 -21.14 9.06
N GLU A 26 0.30 -22.13 8.52
CA GLU A 26 0.77 -23.29 9.27
C GLU A 26 2.27 -23.16 9.51
N ILE A 27 2.70 -23.48 10.74
CA ILE A 27 4.00 -23.07 11.26
C ILE A 27 5.08 -24.17 11.18
N PRO A 28 6.00 -24.15 10.19
CA PRO A 28 7.38 -24.60 10.37
C PRO A 28 8.44 -23.49 10.11
N LEU A 29 9.37 -23.36 11.06
CA LEU A 29 10.34 -22.28 11.36
C LEU A 29 11.33 -21.76 10.27
N MET A 30 11.14 -21.99 8.97
CA MET A 30 12.01 -21.44 7.91
C MET A 30 11.27 -20.80 6.71
N PRO A 31 10.13 -21.30 6.20
CA PRO A 31 9.37 -20.63 5.12
C PRO A 31 8.29 -19.59 5.53
N GLU A 32 7.91 -19.45 6.80
CA GLU A 32 6.74 -18.63 7.17
C GLU A 32 6.96 -17.12 7.21
N ILE A 33 8.14 -16.70 7.68
CA ILE A 33 8.48 -15.27 7.81
C ILE A 33 8.34 -14.60 6.44
N CYS A 34 8.66 -15.33 5.38
CA CYS A 34 8.48 -14.89 4.00
C CYS A 34 7.02 -14.65 3.62
N ASN A 35 6.10 -15.51 4.08
CA ASN A 35 4.68 -15.35 3.78
C ASN A 35 4.09 -14.12 4.50
N ILE A 36 4.49 -13.91 5.75
CA ILE A 36 4.10 -12.74 6.56
C ILE A 36 4.66 -11.46 5.94
N LEU A 37 5.93 -11.44 5.56
CA LEU A 37 6.55 -10.28 4.91
C LEU A 37 5.94 -9.97 3.55
N ARG A 38 5.62 -10.99 2.74
CA ARG A 38 4.93 -10.83 1.45
C ARG A 38 3.54 -10.24 1.63
N TRP A 39 2.80 -10.71 2.62
CA TRP A 39 1.48 -10.19 2.96
C TRP A 39 1.57 -8.73 3.45
N LEU A 40 2.53 -8.42 4.33
CA LEU A 40 2.80 -7.06 4.81
C LEU A 40 3.15 -6.11 3.66
N LYS A 41 3.99 -6.54 2.71
CA LYS A 41 4.33 -5.77 1.50
C LYS A 41 3.08 -5.47 0.67
N ASN A 42 2.23 -6.47 0.44
CA ASN A 42 0.99 -6.29 -0.31
C ASN A 42 0.06 -5.29 0.37
N ILE A 43 -0.07 -5.33 1.70
CA ILE A 43 -0.82 -4.31 2.45
C ILE A 43 -0.22 -2.93 2.26
N MET A 44 1.10 -2.77 2.39
CA MET A 44 1.77 -1.48 2.23
C MET A 44 1.52 -0.85 0.86
N ILE A 45 1.60 -1.65 -0.22
CA ILE A 45 1.35 -1.18 -1.59
C ILE A 45 -0.11 -0.76 -1.76
N VAL A 46 -1.05 -1.58 -1.28
CA VAL A 46 -2.49 -1.27 -1.34
C VAL A 46 -2.82 -0.01 -0.55
N LEU A 47 -2.23 0.14 0.64
CA LEU A 47 -2.40 1.31 1.48
C LEU A 47 -1.94 2.58 0.75
N SER A 48 -0.77 2.54 0.08
CA SER A 48 -0.31 3.66 -0.75
C SER A 48 -1.34 4.05 -1.81
N VAL A 49 -1.94 3.10 -2.53
CA VAL A 49 -2.96 3.40 -3.55
C VAL A 49 -4.18 4.10 -2.92
N ILE A 50 -4.64 3.64 -1.75
CA ILE A 50 -5.76 4.26 -1.04
C ILE A 50 -5.44 5.71 -0.66
N PHE A 51 -4.24 5.98 -0.15
CA PHE A 51 -3.81 7.33 0.21
C PHE A 51 -3.71 8.24 -1.02
N ILE A 52 -3.22 7.76 -2.16
CA ILE A 52 -3.20 8.54 -3.42
C ILE A 52 -4.62 8.98 -3.78
N ILE A 53 -5.59 8.07 -3.72
CA ILE A 53 -6.95 8.41 -4.12
C ILE A 53 -7.61 9.34 -3.08
N PHE A 54 -7.32 9.16 -1.80
CA PHE A 54 -7.80 10.07 -0.74
C PHE A 54 -7.33 11.51 -0.94
N TYR A 55 -6.01 11.71 -1.14
CA TYR A 55 -5.47 13.05 -1.41
C TYR A 55 -5.89 13.58 -2.78
N GLY A 56 -6.07 12.71 -3.79
CA GLY A 56 -6.62 13.08 -5.09
C GLY A 56 -8.05 13.64 -4.98
N TYR A 57 -8.90 12.99 -4.19
CA TYR A 57 -10.24 13.49 -3.90
C TYR A 57 -10.21 14.79 -3.10
N GLN A 58 -9.31 14.90 -2.12
CA GLN A 58 -9.13 16.14 -1.35
C GLN A 58 -8.75 17.31 -2.27
N MET A 59 -7.88 17.07 -3.27
CA MET A 59 -7.51 18.06 -4.27
C MET A 59 -8.69 18.47 -5.17
N MET A 60 -9.52 17.52 -5.61
CA MET A 60 -10.73 17.80 -6.40
C MET A 60 -11.79 18.57 -5.60
N SER A 61 -11.93 18.28 -4.30
CA SER A 61 -12.92 18.91 -3.42
C SER A 61 -12.50 20.29 -2.89
N ALA A 62 -11.27 20.73 -3.16
CA ALA A 62 -10.73 21.97 -2.61
C ALA A 62 -11.36 23.24 -3.19
N ALA A 63 -12.12 23.17 -4.29
CA ALA A 63 -12.95 24.27 -4.84
C ALA A 63 -12.25 25.65 -4.94
N GLY A 64 -10.92 25.68 -5.13
CA GLY A 64 -10.13 26.91 -5.24
C GLY A 64 -9.48 27.41 -3.93
N ASP A 65 -9.67 26.71 -2.81
CA ASP A 65 -8.97 26.99 -1.56
C ASP A 65 -7.49 26.56 -1.67
N ALA A 66 -6.60 27.54 -1.67
CA ALA A 66 -5.16 27.34 -1.83
C ALA A 66 -4.57 26.45 -0.72
N SER A 67 -5.07 26.57 0.50
CA SER A 67 -4.55 25.83 1.66
C SER A 67 -4.86 24.34 1.56
N LYS A 68 -6.08 23.99 1.15
CA LYS A 68 -6.49 22.58 0.95
C LYS A 68 -5.81 21.94 -0.25
N THR A 69 -5.55 22.73 -1.29
CA THR A 69 -4.84 22.26 -2.48
C THR A 69 -3.37 21.98 -2.19
N GLU A 70 -2.71 22.85 -1.41
CA GLU A 70 -1.31 22.66 -1.06
C GLU A 70 -1.10 21.47 -0.11
N GLY A 71 -2.01 21.29 0.86
CA GLY A 71 -2.01 20.13 1.74
C GLY A 71 -2.17 18.80 0.98
N ALA A 72 -3.10 18.75 0.02
CA ALA A 72 -3.31 17.56 -0.82
C ALA A 72 -2.10 17.26 -1.72
N LYS A 73 -1.48 18.28 -2.33
CA LYS A 73 -0.26 18.11 -3.13
C LYS A 73 0.89 17.54 -2.31
N LYS A 74 1.13 18.09 -1.12
CA LYS A 74 2.13 17.56 -0.19
C LYS A 74 1.81 16.11 0.16
N GLY A 75 0.56 15.79 0.47
CA GLY A 75 0.11 14.42 0.73
C GLY A 75 0.45 13.44 -0.41
N ILE A 76 0.16 13.80 -1.65
CA ILE A 76 0.49 12.97 -2.82
C ILE A 76 2.02 12.77 -2.96
N ILE A 77 2.81 13.83 -2.76
CA ILE A 77 4.29 13.74 -2.82
C ILE A 77 4.81 12.78 -1.74
N TRP A 78 4.30 12.86 -0.52
CA TRP A 78 4.69 11.94 0.56
C TRP A 78 4.37 10.48 0.24
N VAL A 79 3.22 10.21 -0.38
CA VAL A 79 2.83 8.85 -0.78
C VAL A 79 3.69 8.33 -1.94
N LEU A 80 4.07 9.20 -2.88
CA LEU A 80 5.02 8.84 -3.93
C LEU A 80 6.38 8.47 -3.36
N ILE A 81 6.87 9.23 -2.37
CA ILE A 81 8.14 8.93 -1.68
C ILE A 81 8.05 7.58 -0.95
N ALA A 82 6.96 7.33 -0.21
CA ALA A 82 6.75 6.04 0.46
C ALA A 82 6.75 4.86 -0.52
N THR A 83 6.09 5.03 -1.66
CA THR A 83 6.05 4.00 -2.73
C THR A 83 7.43 3.76 -3.33
N ALA A 84 8.19 4.83 -3.59
CA ALA A 84 9.55 4.73 -4.10
C ALA A 84 10.50 4.01 -3.11
N ILE A 85 10.34 4.23 -1.81
CA ILE A 85 11.10 3.54 -0.78
C ILE A 85 10.83 2.03 -0.80
N ILE A 86 9.56 1.62 -0.89
CA ILE A 86 9.18 0.18 -0.95
C ILE A 86 9.82 -0.50 -2.17
N LEU A 87 9.80 0.15 -3.33
CA LEU A 87 10.45 -0.35 -4.55
C LEU A 87 11.97 -0.46 -4.41
N THR A 88 12.58 0.50 -3.72
CA THR A 88 14.03 0.52 -3.48
C THR A 88 14.45 -0.60 -2.54
N VAL A 89 13.71 -0.79 -1.43
CA VAL A 89 13.97 -1.87 -0.45
C VAL A 89 13.84 -3.25 -1.09
N THR A 90 12.77 -3.48 -1.87
CA THR A 90 12.59 -4.77 -2.57
C THR A 90 13.67 -5.02 -3.61
N SER A 91 14.16 -3.99 -4.28
CA SER A 91 15.29 -4.10 -5.22
C SER A 91 16.59 -4.50 -4.52
N ILE A 92 16.89 -3.92 -3.35
CA ILE A 92 18.08 -4.26 -2.54
C ILE A 92 17.98 -5.68 -2.02
N ILE A 93 16.82 -6.10 -1.51
CA ILE A 93 16.60 -7.46 -1.00
C ILE A 93 16.86 -8.48 -2.12
N LYS A 94 16.36 -8.26 -3.35
CA LYS A 94 16.63 -9.14 -4.48
C LYS A 94 18.11 -9.27 -4.83
N MET A 95 18.89 -8.20 -4.66
CA MET A 95 20.35 -8.24 -4.88
C MET A 95 21.07 -9.05 -3.81
N VAL A 96 20.69 -8.89 -2.53
CA VAL A 96 21.31 -9.59 -1.38
C VAL A 96 20.91 -11.06 -1.30
N ASN A 97 19.67 -11.38 -1.70
CA ASN A 97 19.10 -12.72 -1.64
C ASN A 97 19.78 -13.71 -2.61
N LYS A 98 20.68 -13.22 -3.47
CA LYS A 98 21.56 -14.06 -4.29
C LYS A 98 22.53 -14.89 -3.43
N ASP A 99 22.87 -14.42 -2.22
CA ASP A 99 23.88 -15.02 -1.35
C ASP A 99 23.31 -15.71 -0.09
N ILE A 100 22.10 -15.35 0.35
CA ILE A 100 21.38 -15.97 1.49
C ILE A 100 19.90 -16.05 1.11
N PRO A 101 19.22 -17.22 1.11
CA PRO A 101 17.82 -17.35 0.69
C PRO A 101 16.87 -16.71 1.72
N VAL A 102 16.78 -15.38 1.71
CA VAL A 102 15.80 -14.60 2.45
C VAL A 102 14.67 -14.23 1.47
N CYS A 103 13.69 -15.13 1.33
CA CYS A 103 12.41 -14.87 0.66
C CYS A 103 12.55 -14.28 -0.76
N SER A 104 12.70 -15.14 -1.78
CA SER A 104 12.86 -14.78 -3.21
C SER A 104 11.77 -13.89 -3.81
N ASP A 105 10.65 -13.72 -3.12
CA ASP A 105 9.40 -13.20 -3.69
C ASP A 105 9.00 -11.81 -3.15
N LEU A 106 9.89 -11.14 -2.40
CA LEU A 106 9.69 -9.76 -1.92
C LEU A 106 9.91 -8.72 -3.02
#